data_AF-A0A815GGV1-F1
#
_entry.id   AF-A0A815GGV1-F1
#
_cell.length_a   1.000
_cell.length_b   1.000
_cell.length_c   1.000
_cell.angle_alpha   90.00
_cell.angle_beta   90.00
_cell.angle_gamma   90.00
#
_symmetry.space_group_name_H-M   'P 1'
#
loop_
_entity.id
_entity.type
_entity.pdbx_description
1 polymer ?
#
loop_
_entity_poly.entity_id
_entity_poly.type
_entity_poly.pdbx_seq_one_letter_code
_entity_poly.pdbx_strand_id
1 'polypeptide(L)'
;MSGRAGRRGKDERGIVVLIIDERMSPTTAKEIVKGKADPLNSAFKLTYNMVLNLLRVEGINPEFMLERSFYQFQHFSSIPALYEKLQTCEQQYDSIKIENEDEVAKDRLPPSIAINDIIIDSNEIRSLTPASALAPVVKFEILD
;
A
#
# COMPACT_ATOMS: atom_id res chain seq x y z
N MET A 1 -5.24 -11.67 21.26
CA MET A 1 -6.08 -12.21 22.38
C MET A 1 -5.28 -13.05 23.37
N SER A 2 -4.35 -13.91 22.93
CA SER A 2 -3.50 -14.75 23.78
C SER A 2 -2.71 -14.01 24.86
N GLY A 3 -2.30 -12.75 24.63
CA GLY A 3 -1.56 -11.93 25.59
C GLY A 3 -2.30 -11.57 26.89
N ARG A 4 -3.58 -11.95 27.04
CA ARG A 4 -4.34 -11.78 28.30
C ARG A 4 -4.18 -12.95 29.28
N ALA A 5 -3.57 -14.06 28.86
CA ALA A 5 -3.42 -15.23 29.72
C ALA A 5 -2.27 -15.06 30.72
N GLY A 6 -2.55 -15.36 31.99
CA GLY A 6 -1.60 -15.25 33.10
C GLY A 6 -1.64 -13.87 33.77
N ARG A 7 -1.66 -13.87 35.10
CA ARG A 7 -1.66 -12.65 35.92
C ARG A 7 -0.25 -12.36 36.43
N ARG A 8 0.20 -11.12 36.21
CA ARG A 8 1.52 -10.64 36.65
C ARG A 8 1.71 -10.86 38.16
N GLY A 9 2.76 -11.59 38.51
CA GLY A 9 3.15 -11.84 39.91
C GLY A 9 2.28 -12.85 40.67
N LYS A 10 1.31 -13.50 40.02
CA LYS A 10 0.45 -14.53 40.65
C LYS A 10 0.55 -15.89 39.95
N ASP A 11 0.67 -15.89 38.64
CA ASP A 11 0.75 -17.10 37.84
C ASP A 11 2.15 -17.21 37.21
N GLU A 12 2.78 -18.39 37.28
CA GLU A 12 4.12 -18.63 36.69
C GLU A 12 4.10 -18.61 35.15
N ARG A 13 2.97 -19.01 34.55
CA ARG A 13 2.77 -19.06 33.09
C ARG A 13 1.31 -18.83 32.71
N GLY A 14 1.09 -18.21 31.55
CA GLY A 14 -0.22 -18.10 30.91
C GLY A 14 -0.46 -19.31 29.99
N ILE A 15 -1.57 -20.03 30.20
CA ILE A 15 -1.96 -21.15 29.34
C ILE A 15 -3.03 -20.66 28.37
N VAL A 16 -2.82 -20.88 27.07
CA VAL A 16 -3.77 -20.57 26.01
C VAL A 16 -4.10 -21.87 25.29
N VAL A 17 -5.39 -22.20 25.22
CA VAL A 17 -5.89 -23.38 24.51
C VAL A 17 -6.59 -22.91 23.23
N LEU A 18 -6.13 -23.43 22.09
CA LEU A 18 -6.75 -23.19 20.79
C LEU A 18 -7.49 -24.46 20.38
N ILE A 19 -8.78 -24.32 20.09
CA ILE A 19 -9.59 -25.41 19.52
C ILE A 19 -9.55 -25.23 18.01
N ILE A 20 -9.09 -26.26 17.30
CA ILE A 20 -8.90 -26.25 15.84
C ILE A 20 -9.79 -27.34 15.24
N ASP A 21 -10.44 -27.02 14.13
CA ASP A 21 -11.22 -27.95 13.31
C ASP A 21 -10.34 -28.57 12.21
N GLU A 22 -10.68 -29.77 11.73
CA GLU A 22 -9.88 -30.53 10.75
C GLU A 22 -9.74 -29.82 9.39
N ARG A 23 -10.61 -28.84 9.11
CA ARG A 23 -10.59 -28.04 7.88
C ARG A 23 -9.47 -26.99 7.86
N MET A 24 -8.82 -26.73 9.00
CA MET A 24 -7.74 -25.75 9.07
C MET A 24 -6.41 -26.37 8.59
N SER A 25 -5.75 -25.69 7.66
CA SER A 25 -4.43 -26.12 7.18
C SER A 25 -3.36 -25.91 8.28
N PRO A 26 -2.31 -26.76 8.32
CA PRO A 26 -1.21 -26.60 9.27
C PRO A 26 -0.46 -25.28 9.11
N THR A 27 -0.43 -24.71 7.90
CA THR A 27 0.22 -23.43 7.61
C THR A 27 -0.53 -22.27 8.25
N THR A 28 -1.86 -22.21 8.09
CA THR A 28 -2.70 -21.19 8.71
C THR A 28 -2.67 -21.30 10.24
N ALA A 29 -2.69 -22.51 10.80
CA ALA A 29 -2.56 -22.70 12.24
C ALA A 29 -1.21 -22.17 12.77
N LYS A 30 -0.11 -22.41 12.03
CA LYS A 30 1.22 -21.89 12.37
C LYS A 30 1.26 -20.36 12.31
N GLU A 31 0.63 -19.74 11.32
CA GLU A 31 0.54 -18.28 11.20
C GLU A 31 -0.29 -17.68 12.34
N ILE A 32 -1.37 -18.30 12.77
CA ILE A 32 -2.17 -17.80 13.91
C ILE A 32 -1.35 -17.80 15.22
N VAL A 33 -0.54 -18.84 15.43
CA VAL A 33 0.21 -19.01 16.70
C VAL A 33 1.56 -18.28 16.69
N LYS A 34 2.29 -18.32 15.58
CA LYS A 34 3.66 -17.80 15.44
C LYS A 34 3.78 -16.64 14.44
N GLY A 35 2.66 -16.22 13.84
CA GLY A 35 2.65 -15.12 12.89
C GLY A 35 3.07 -13.81 13.53
N LYS A 36 3.49 -12.89 12.67
CA LYS A 36 3.74 -11.51 13.07
C LYS A 36 2.40 -10.82 13.32
N ALA A 37 2.42 -9.75 14.12
CA ALA A 37 1.25 -8.90 14.23
C ALA A 37 0.92 -8.31 12.85
N ASP A 38 -0.37 -8.24 12.53
CA ASP A 38 -0.84 -7.62 11.30
C ASP A 38 -0.44 -6.14 11.29
N PRO A 39 -0.03 -5.59 10.14
CA PRO A 39 0.22 -4.18 10.01
C PRO A 39 -1.09 -3.40 10.22
N LEU A 40 -0.99 -2.21 10.82
CA LEU A 40 -2.12 -1.31 10.92
C LEU A 40 -2.39 -0.70 9.54
N ASN A 41 -3.37 -1.23 8.82
CA ASN A 41 -3.79 -0.70 7.53
C ASN A 41 -4.98 0.25 7.71
N SER A 42 -4.96 1.36 6.99
CA SER A 42 -6.04 2.34 7.00
C SER A 42 -7.31 1.76 6.37
N ALA A 43 -8.42 1.84 7.10
CA ALA A 43 -9.76 1.53 6.60
C ALA A 43 -10.54 2.81 6.25
N PHE A 44 -9.83 3.92 6.02
CA PHE A 44 -10.45 5.20 5.71
C PHE A 44 -11.27 5.09 4.42
N LYS A 45 -12.51 5.55 4.48
CA LYS A 45 -13.42 5.64 3.33
C LYS A 45 -14.28 6.89 3.47
N LEU A 46 -14.57 7.52 2.34
CA LEU A 46 -15.55 8.60 2.30
C LEU A 46 -16.96 8.04 2.46
N THR A 47 -17.76 8.70 3.28
CA THR A 47 -19.18 8.39 3.45
C THR A 47 -19.99 9.65 3.25
N TYR A 48 -21.24 9.53 2.78
CA TYR A 48 -22.10 10.69 2.51
C TYR A 48 -22.23 11.61 3.72
N ASN A 49 -22.46 11.06 4.91
CA ASN A 49 -22.58 11.86 6.14
C ASN A 49 -21.27 12.61 6.46
N MET A 50 -20.11 12.01 6.20
CA MET A 50 -18.82 12.69 6.39
C MET A 50 -18.70 13.89 5.44
N VAL A 51 -18.96 13.69 4.13
CA VAL A 51 -18.87 14.76 3.14
C VAL A 51 -19.84 15.90 3.46
N LEU A 52 -21.10 15.58 3.78
CA LEU A 52 -22.12 16.58 4.13
C LEU A 52 -21.73 17.37 5.38
N ASN A 53 -21.16 16.71 6.39
CA ASN A 53 -20.68 17.42 7.59
C ASN A 53 -19.46 18.31 7.31
N LEU A 54 -18.56 17.88 6.43
CA LEU A 54 -17.39 18.67 6.04
C LEU A 54 -17.79 19.91 5.25
N LEU A 55 -18.70 19.77 4.28
CA LEU A 55 -19.22 20.90 3.49
C LEU A 55 -20.01 21.90 4.33
N ARG A 56 -20.59 21.47 5.46
CA ARG A 56 -21.33 22.34 6.38
C ARG A 56 -20.42 23.22 7.24
N VAL A 57 -19.20 22.79 7.51
CA VAL A 57 -18.28 23.51 8.40
C VAL A 57 -17.43 24.46 7.55
N GLU A 58 -17.64 25.77 7.74
CA GLU A 58 -16.84 26.78 7.06
C GLU A 58 -15.35 26.62 7.41
N GLY A 59 -14.50 26.59 6.38
CA GLY A 59 -13.05 26.50 6.53
C GLY A 59 -12.46 25.09 6.52
N ILE A 60 -13.27 24.02 6.35
CA ILE A 60 -12.77 22.65 6.20
C ILE A 60 -13.11 22.12 4.81
N ASN A 61 -12.08 21.93 3.98
CA ASN A 61 -12.23 21.30 2.67
C ASN A 61 -12.10 19.78 2.80
N PRO A 62 -13.02 18.98 2.24
CA PRO A 62 -12.93 17.52 2.28
C PRO A 62 -11.65 17.00 1.60
N GLU A 63 -11.15 17.67 0.58
CA GLU A 63 -9.89 17.35 -0.11
C GLU A 63 -8.70 17.39 0.86
N PHE A 64 -8.67 18.39 1.74
CA PHE A 64 -7.62 18.52 2.74
C PHE A 64 -7.63 17.38 3.77
N MET A 65 -8.81 16.85 4.11
CA MET A 65 -8.91 15.64 4.95
C MET A 65 -8.33 14.43 4.21
N LEU A 66 -8.61 14.29 2.92
CA LEU A 66 -8.12 13.18 2.11
C LEU A 66 -6.60 13.16 2.03
N GLU A 67 -5.99 14.30 1.72
CA GLU A 67 -4.54 14.45 1.62
C GLU A 67 -3.82 14.07 2.91
N ARG A 68 -4.42 14.38 4.07
CA ARG A 68 -3.86 14.09 5.39
C ARG A 68 -4.35 12.79 6.01
N SER A 69 -5.11 11.99 5.27
CA SER A 69 -5.60 10.70 5.76
C SER A 69 -4.46 9.70 5.90
N PHE A 70 -4.56 8.80 6.89
CA PHE A 70 -3.59 7.71 7.06
C PHE A 70 -3.56 6.77 5.84
N TYR A 71 -4.68 6.67 5.12
CA TYR A 71 -4.73 5.95 3.85
C TYR A 71 -3.78 6.56 2.82
N GLN A 72 -3.89 7.87 2.60
CA GLN A 72 -3.04 8.58 1.65
C GLN A 72 -1.55 8.48 2.03
N PHE A 73 -1.24 8.59 3.32
CA PHE A 73 0.12 8.38 3.83
C PHE A 73 0.68 6.99 3.50
N GLN A 74 -0.09 5.92 3.74
CA GLN A 74 0.32 4.56 3.41
C GLN A 74 0.51 4.34 1.91
N HIS A 75 -0.38 4.91 1.10
CA HIS A 75 -0.26 4.86 -0.36
C HIS A 75 1.03 5.51 -0.82
N PHE A 76 1.30 6.77 -0.45
CA PHE A 76 2.52 7.46 -0.84
C PHE A 76 3.78 6.75 -0.35
N SER A 77 3.77 6.21 0.87
CA SER A 77 4.91 5.47 1.42
C SER A 77 5.20 4.16 0.66
N SER A 78 4.20 3.59 -0.01
CA SER A 78 4.35 2.35 -0.81
C SER A 78 4.90 2.59 -2.22
N ILE A 79 4.78 3.82 -2.75
CA ILE A 79 5.16 4.17 -4.13
C ILE A 79 6.65 3.89 -4.43
N PRO A 80 7.63 4.31 -3.59
CA PRO A 80 9.05 4.07 -3.90
C PRO A 80 9.37 2.58 -4.06
N ALA A 81 8.84 1.73 -3.17
CA ALA A 81 9.05 0.29 -3.23
C ALA A 81 8.40 -0.36 -4.47
N LEU A 82 7.32 0.22 -5.00
CA LEU A 82 6.71 -0.22 -6.25
C LEU A 82 7.57 0.17 -7.46
N TYR A 83 8.13 1.38 -7.47
CA TYR A 83 9.06 1.82 -8.51
C TYR A 83 10.32 0.95 -8.58
N GLU A 84 10.92 0.62 -7.44
CA GLU A 84 12.08 -0.28 -7.40
C GLU A 84 11.74 -1.65 -8.00
N LYS A 85 10.59 -2.22 -7.64
CA LYS A 85 10.12 -3.49 -8.21
C LYS A 85 9.92 -3.40 -9.72
N LEU A 86 9.32 -2.31 -10.19
CA LEU A 86 9.10 -2.08 -11.61
C LEU A 86 10.42 -2.05 -12.37
N GLN A 87 11.41 -1.30 -11.89
CA GLN A 87 12.75 -1.26 -12.48
C GLN A 87 13.41 -2.64 -12.50
N THR A 88 13.29 -3.43 -11.43
CA THR A 88 13.85 -4.79 -11.42
C THR A 88 13.16 -5.70 -12.44
N CYS A 89 11.84 -5.57 -12.63
CA CYS A 89 11.10 -6.33 -13.62
C CYS A 89 11.44 -5.91 -15.06
N GLU A 90 11.61 -4.61 -15.31
CA GLU A 90 12.05 -4.10 -16.62
C GLU A 90 13.44 -4.63 -16.97
N GLN A 91 14.39 -4.60 -16.03
CA GLN A 91 15.72 -5.17 -16.24
C GLN A 91 15.67 -6.68 -16.55
N GLN A 92 14.79 -7.41 -15.86
CA GLN A 92 14.58 -8.83 -16.15
C GLN A 92 13.99 -9.02 -17.56
N TYR A 93 13.00 -8.23 -17.93
CA TYR A 93 12.39 -8.27 -19.27
C TYR A 93 13.43 -8.00 -20.37
N ASP A 94 14.22 -6.93 -20.24
CA ASP A 94 15.24 -6.56 -21.21
C ASP A 94 16.38 -7.60 -21.31
N SER A 95 16.63 -8.35 -20.22
CA SER A 95 17.62 -9.43 -20.21
C SER A 95 17.15 -10.71 -20.91
N ILE A 96 15.85 -10.86 -21.15
CA ILE A 96 15.28 -12.01 -21.86
C ILE A 96 15.48 -11.80 -23.36
N LYS A 97 16.56 -12.37 -23.91
CA LYS A 97 16.76 -12.47 -25.35
C LYS A 97 16.03 -13.68 -25.92
N ILE A 98 15.11 -13.46 -26.84
CA ILE A 98 14.40 -14.50 -27.59
C ILE A 98 15.12 -14.68 -28.93
N GLU A 99 15.53 -15.90 -29.24
CA GLU A 99 16.41 -16.20 -30.39
C GLU A 99 15.80 -15.91 -31.77
N ASN A 100 14.47 -15.80 -31.89
CA ASN A 100 13.73 -15.49 -33.13
C ASN A 100 12.78 -14.28 -32.96
N GLU A 101 13.30 -13.12 -32.57
CA GLU A 101 12.48 -11.92 -32.31
C GLU A 101 11.75 -11.39 -33.57
N ASP A 102 12.39 -11.51 -34.74
CA ASP A 102 11.88 -10.96 -36.01
C ASP A 102 10.66 -11.71 -36.59
N GLU A 103 10.51 -13.00 -36.28
CA GLU A 103 9.37 -13.81 -36.76
C GLU A 103 8.11 -13.64 -35.91
N VAL A 104 8.26 -13.29 -34.62
CA VAL A 104 7.16 -13.16 -33.64
C VAL A 104 6.62 -11.72 -33.57
N ALA A 105 7.40 -10.71 -34.00
CA ALA A 105 7.04 -9.30 -33.92
C ALA A 105 5.79 -8.88 -34.73
N LYS A 106 5.33 -9.69 -35.70
CA LYS A 106 4.15 -9.39 -36.52
C LYS A 106 2.81 -9.46 -35.77
N ASP A 107 2.77 -10.12 -34.61
CA ASP A 107 1.56 -10.33 -33.82
C ASP A 107 1.58 -9.57 -32.48
N ARG A 108 2.60 -8.73 -32.27
CA ARG A 108 2.83 -8.06 -30.98
C ARG A 108 1.90 -6.85 -30.87
N LEU A 109 0.93 -6.89 -29.94
CA LEU A 109 0.28 -5.67 -29.45
C LEU A 109 1.37 -4.69 -29.00
N PRO A 110 1.25 -3.39 -29.33
CA PRO A 110 2.21 -2.40 -28.87
C PRO A 110 2.30 -2.45 -27.33
N PRO A 111 3.49 -2.22 -26.74
CA PRO A 111 3.60 -2.01 -25.31
C PRO A 111 2.73 -0.79 -24.96
N SER A 112 1.52 -1.06 -24.48
CA SER A 112 0.58 -0.04 -24.09
C SER A 112 1.10 0.68 -22.85
N ILE A 113 1.12 2.01 -22.96
CA ILE A 113 1.49 3.04 -21.98
C ILE A 113 2.95 3.48 -22.11
N ALA A 114 3.18 4.55 -22.89
CA ALA A 114 4.35 5.40 -22.71
C ALA A 114 4.25 6.05 -21.32
N ILE A 115 5.13 5.65 -20.40
CA ILE A 115 5.10 6.03 -18.97
C ILE A 115 5.43 7.53 -18.74
N ASN A 116 5.84 8.25 -19.79
CA ASN A 116 6.16 9.67 -19.71
C ASN A 116 4.95 10.59 -19.42
N ASP A 117 3.72 10.07 -19.39
CA ASP A 117 2.53 10.87 -19.06
C ASP A 117 2.17 10.84 -17.56
N ILE A 118 2.90 10.08 -16.73
CA ILE A 118 2.78 10.13 -15.26
C ILE A 118 4.08 10.67 -14.68
N ILE A 119 4.39 11.93 -15.01
CA ILE A 119 5.47 12.68 -14.37
C ILE A 119 5.01 13.03 -12.96
N ILE A 120 5.27 12.16 -11.99
CA ILE A 120 5.58 12.64 -10.64
C ILE A 120 7.06 12.96 -10.70
N ASP A 121 7.37 14.25 -10.68
CA ASP A 121 8.70 14.79 -10.91
C ASP A 121 9.72 14.07 -10.01
N SER A 122 10.83 13.59 -10.58
CA SER A 122 11.81 12.77 -9.85
C SER A 122 12.44 13.49 -8.66
N ASN A 123 12.31 14.83 -8.63
CA ASN A 123 12.68 15.68 -7.50
C ASN A 123 11.67 15.68 -6.33
N GLU A 124 10.38 15.42 -6.57
CA GLU A 124 9.37 15.30 -5.50
C GLU A 124 9.49 13.98 -4.74
N ILE A 125 9.94 12.91 -5.38
CA ILE A 125 10.07 11.59 -4.73
C ILE A 125 11.22 11.59 -3.71
N ARG A 126 12.29 12.37 -3.94
CA ARG A 126 13.45 12.47 -3.03
C ARG A 126 13.19 13.29 -1.77
N SER A 127 12.17 14.14 -1.74
CA SER A 127 11.78 14.92 -0.56
C SER A 127 10.87 14.14 0.41
N LEU A 128 10.41 12.95 0.02
CA LEU A 128 9.58 12.03 0.83
C LEU A 128 10.38 11.29 1.92
N THR A 129 11.31 11.99 2.58
CA THR A 129 11.83 11.51 3.87
C THR A 129 10.75 11.70 4.95
N PRO A 130 10.63 10.80 5.95
CA PRO A 130 9.55 10.86 6.94
C PRO A 130 9.53 12.14 7.81
N ALA A 131 10.58 12.97 7.74
CA ALA A 131 10.80 14.09 8.64
C ALA A 131 10.30 15.45 8.12
N SER A 132 9.90 15.58 6.84
CA SER A 132 9.51 16.87 6.26
C SER A 132 8.11 16.86 5.64
N ALA A 133 7.14 16.21 6.27
CA ALA A 133 5.73 16.17 5.86
C ALA A 133 5.04 17.57 5.94
N LEU A 134 5.50 18.51 5.13
CA LEU A 134 4.73 19.62 4.59
C LEU A 134 4.54 19.29 3.11
N ALA A 135 3.32 18.86 2.82
CA ALA A 135 2.77 18.32 1.57
C ALA A 135 3.43 18.77 0.25
N PRO A 136 3.63 17.86 -0.72
CA PRO A 136 3.68 18.25 -2.13
C PRO A 136 2.27 18.53 -2.63
N VAL A 137 2.11 19.66 -3.32
CA VAL A 137 0.88 20.08 -3.99
C VAL A 137 0.86 19.38 -5.35
N VAL A 138 0.03 18.36 -5.51
CA VAL A 138 -0.21 17.76 -6.84
C VAL A 138 -1.13 18.71 -7.63
N LYS A 139 -0.55 19.48 -8.55
CA LYS A 139 -1.32 20.22 -9.55
C LYS A 139 -1.88 19.23 -10.58
N PHE A 140 -3.19 19.04 -10.57
CA PHE A 140 -3.90 18.45 -11.70
C PHE A 140 -4.26 19.58 -12.68
N GLU A 141 -3.54 19.69 -13.79
CA GLU A 141 -4.04 20.43 -14.95
C GLU A 141 -4.94 19.50 -15.76
N ILE A 142 -6.24 19.82 -15.79
CA ILE A 142 -7.16 19.24 -16.76
C ILE A 142 -6.89 19.99 -18.06
N LEU A 143 -6.35 19.30 -19.06
CA LEU A 143 -6.25 19.84 -20.42
C LEU A 143 -7.68 19.95 -20.99
N ASP A 144 -8.09 21.16 -21.37
CA ASP A 144 -9.34 21.45 -22.08
C ASP A 144 -9.42 20.77 -23.46
#